data_AF-A0A3B9RSW9-F1
#
_entry.id   AF-A0A3B9RSW9-F1
#
_cell.length_a   1.000
_cell.length_b   1.000
_cell.length_c   1.000
_cell.angle_alpha   90.00
_cell.angle_beta   90.00
_cell.angle_gamma   90.00
#
_symmetry.space_group_name_H-M   'P 1'
#
loop_
_entity.id
_entity.type
_entity.pdbx_description
1 polymer ?
#
loop_
_entity_poly.entity_id
_entity_poly.type
_entity_poly.pdbx_seq_one_letter_code
_entity_poly.pdbx_strand_id
1 'polypeptide(L)'
;FTYPVVIGSITGTRVVRASDSVNVFTRKGHIEYFRVNAEIRREEYDELLVENGSIVGKGTPIFKKKGKTVLSRENGSVMVIGKRLYLVGHSTSQVVKTGSELLIESGQYVEAHTPWVTFDPFSEPVLAEEGGFTSFVDIKLGTTLHEEVNEETGNIEKRITEHSLESLQPRIEITSEEHGKGDILSVYLLPGGSYLQVADNVKVEKGHILAKLLKEGTKTKDITGGLPRVGELFEARRPKNGAFLAQVSGLVSFGPIIKSKRTILVTDPYGHEYKHMVPMGKNLLVRDGDSVEAAEPLCDGSVDPHDVLDILGENELQSFLVDEVQEVYRMQGVQINDKHLGVIVRQMLRKIEVVHVGDTNLIHGQQVDKYRFYEENERVTSEGGEPAVARPLLLGITRASLSIDSFISAASFQETTKVLTNAAIAGSKDELRGLKENVIIGHLIPAGTGMKKYRDIKLKDEELLVLQQKVDAVKQARRQEMIDDDDFDVEDLGNMKSAGDSVEVDDGSDED
;
A
#
# COMPACT_ATOMS: atom_id res chain seq x y z
N PHE A 1 13.29 21.00 7.65
CA PHE A 1 13.83 19.63 7.61
C PHE A 1 14.71 19.37 8.83
N THR A 2 14.85 18.14 9.33
CA THR A 2 15.76 17.82 10.46
C THR A 2 17.21 17.63 10.04
N TYR A 3 17.47 17.60 8.73
CA TYR A 3 18.77 17.46 8.10
C TYR A 3 18.89 18.47 6.95
N PRO A 4 20.11 18.80 6.50
CA PRO A 4 20.31 19.67 5.34
C PRO A 4 19.78 19.02 4.07
N VAL A 5 19.15 19.82 3.21
CA VAL A 5 18.55 19.37 1.96
C VAL A 5 18.89 20.31 0.81
N VAL A 6 18.89 19.76 -0.40
CA VAL A 6 18.85 20.54 -1.63
C VAL A 6 17.47 20.41 -2.23
N ILE A 7 16.87 21.54 -2.58
CA ILE A 7 15.56 21.57 -3.21
C ILE A 7 15.72 21.24 -4.69
N GLY A 8 15.03 20.20 -5.13
CA GLY A 8 14.95 19.79 -6.52
C GLY A 8 13.90 20.60 -7.27
N SER A 9 12.97 19.90 -7.91
CA SER A 9 11.84 20.52 -8.58
C SER A 9 10.73 20.93 -7.59
N ILE A 10 10.11 22.08 -7.86
CA ILE A 10 8.89 22.51 -7.17
C ILE A 10 7.78 22.53 -8.20
N THR A 11 6.82 21.63 -8.05
CA THR A 11 5.67 21.44 -8.95
C THR A 11 4.38 21.85 -8.27
N GLY A 12 3.38 22.21 -9.06
CA GLY A 12 2.10 22.74 -8.60
C GLY A 12 1.86 24.21 -8.99
N THR A 13 0.58 24.56 -9.08
CA THR A 13 0.13 25.89 -9.49
C THR A 13 0.41 26.90 -8.39
N ARG A 14 1.15 27.95 -8.76
CA ARG A 14 1.61 29.00 -7.85
C ARG A 14 1.31 30.34 -8.46
N VAL A 15 1.01 31.29 -7.59
CA VAL A 15 0.75 32.67 -7.95
C VAL A 15 1.54 33.57 -7.03
N VAL A 16 2.18 34.58 -7.62
CA VAL A 16 2.80 35.67 -6.86
C VAL A 16 1.68 36.59 -6.42
N ARG A 17 1.41 36.62 -5.11
CA ARG A 17 0.35 37.46 -4.55
C ARG A 17 0.74 38.93 -4.73
N ALA A 18 -0.13 39.71 -5.37
CA ALA A 18 0.19 41.08 -5.77
C ALA A 18 0.43 42.03 -4.57
N SER A 19 -0.14 41.73 -3.39
CA SER A 19 -0.05 42.57 -2.21
C SER A 19 1.33 42.56 -1.53
N ASP A 20 2.00 41.40 -1.49
CA ASP A 20 3.23 41.18 -0.72
C ASP A 20 4.37 40.56 -1.57
N SER A 21 4.12 40.28 -2.85
CA SER A 21 5.04 39.60 -3.76
C SER A 21 5.50 38.22 -3.27
N VAL A 22 4.76 37.59 -2.36
CA VAL A 22 5.05 36.24 -1.86
C VAL A 22 4.50 35.21 -2.84
N ASN A 23 5.25 34.12 -3.03
CA ASN A 23 4.86 33.03 -3.91
C ASN A 23 3.97 32.05 -3.15
N VAL A 24 2.70 31.94 -3.55
CA VAL A 24 1.69 31.18 -2.81
C VAL A 24 1.14 30.06 -3.67
N PHE A 25 0.99 28.88 -3.08
CA PHE A 25 0.34 27.74 -3.72
C PHE A 25 -1.18 27.96 -3.78
N THR A 26 -1.74 28.13 -4.97
CA THR A 26 -3.20 28.25 -5.17
C THR A 26 -3.89 26.89 -5.16
N ARG A 27 -3.12 25.83 -5.39
CA ARG A 27 -3.52 24.43 -5.39
C ARG A 27 -2.49 23.58 -4.66
N LYS A 28 -2.75 22.28 -4.52
CA LYS A 28 -1.78 21.32 -4.00
C LYS A 28 -0.52 21.33 -4.87
N GLY A 29 0.65 21.29 -4.22
CA GLY A 29 1.94 21.24 -4.89
C GLY A 29 2.83 20.15 -4.30
N HIS A 30 3.91 19.84 -5.01
CA HIS A 30 4.91 18.87 -4.56
C HIS A 30 6.29 19.53 -4.59
N ILE A 31 7.04 19.36 -3.51
CA ILE A 31 8.43 19.79 -3.44
C ILE A 31 9.29 18.55 -3.38
N GLU A 32 10.05 18.35 -4.45
CA GLU A 32 11.11 17.37 -4.48
C GLU A 32 12.33 17.93 -3.76
N TYR A 33 12.91 17.13 -2.86
CA TYR A 33 14.12 17.49 -2.16
C TYR A 33 15.06 16.29 -2.06
N PHE A 34 16.35 16.59 -1.97
CA PHE A 34 17.41 15.61 -1.82
C PHE A 34 18.11 15.84 -0.48
N ARG A 35 18.20 14.80 0.35
CA ARG A 35 18.99 14.84 1.58
C ARG A 35 20.47 15.02 1.23
N VAL A 36 21.14 15.97 1.88
CA VAL A 36 22.58 16.16 1.74
C VAL A 36 23.33 15.22 2.68
N ASN A 37 24.13 14.32 2.10
CA ASN A 37 24.97 13.37 2.83
C ASN A 37 26.35 13.98 3.14
N ALA A 38 26.91 14.75 2.20
CA ALA A 38 28.15 15.48 2.41
C ALA A 38 28.19 16.77 1.59
N GLU A 39 28.80 17.81 2.17
CA GLU A 39 29.11 19.08 1.50
C GLU A 39 30.62 19.17 1.30
N ILE A 40 31.04 19.51 0.08
CA ILE A 40 32.44 19.74 -0.29
C ILE A 40 32.58 21.13 -0.89
N ARG A 41 33.40 21.96 -0.26
CA ARG A 41 33.66 23.34 -0.71
C ARG A 41 34.70 23.35 -1.84
N ARG A 42 34.61 24.31 -2.76
CA ARG A 42 35.58 24.48 -3.86
C ARG A 42 37.01 24.76 -3.41
N GLU A 43 37.22 25.27 -2.20
CA GLU A 43 38.56 25.41 -1.61
C GLU A 43 39.22 24.06 -1.30
N GLU A 44 38.44 22.97 -1.32
CA GLU A 44 38.91 21.64 -1.01
C GLU A 44 39.34 20.84 -2.24
N TYR A 45 39.14 21.34 -3.46
CA TYR A 45 39.48 20.62 -4.69
C TYR A 45 39.99 21.51 -5.83
N ASP A 46 40.95 20.99 -6.59
CA ASP A 46 41.56 21.66 -7.75
C ASP A 46 40.93 21.19 -9.07
N GLU A 47 40.58 19.91 -9.18
CA GLU A 47 40.01 19.29 -10.38
C GLU A 47 38.87 18.33 -9.98
N LEU A 48 37.72 18.47 -10.63
CA LEU A 48 36.56 17.57 -10.47
C LEU A 48 36.72 16.37 -11.41
N LEU A 49 36.58 15.15 -10.91
CA LEU A 49 36.70 13.93 -11.72
C LEU A 49 35.35 13.31 -12.12
N VAL A 50 34.25 13.88 -11.63
CA VAL A 50 32.89 13.35 -11.79
C VAL A 50 31.97 14.43 -12.33
N GLU A 51 31.07 14.07 -13.24
CA GLU A 51 30.11 15.01 -13.82
C GLU A 51 28.91 15.23 -12.89
N ASN A 52 28.22 16.36 -13.05
CA ASN A 52 26.99 16.65 -12.33
C ASN A 52 25.92 15.59 -12.65
N GLY A 53 25.27 15.03 -11.63
CA GLY A 53 24.33 13.93 -11.75
C GLY A 53 24.95 12.52 -11.70
N SER A 54 26.29 12.40 -11.63
CA SER A 54 26.95 11.10 -11.52
C SER A 54 26.65 10.45 -10.16
N ILE A 55 26.29 9.16 -10.18
CA ILE A 55 26.13 8.35 -8.96
C ILE A 55 27.51 7.89 -8.51
N VAL A 56 27.92 8.28 -7.31
CA VAL A 56 29.19 7.88 -6.70
C VAL A 56 28.94 6.94 -5.53
N GLY A 57 29.62 5.79 -5.57
CA GLY A 57 29.71 4.88 -4.44
C GLY A 57 30.91 5.22 -3.55
N LYS A 58 30.88 4.75 -2.30
CA LYS A 58 31.99 4.81 -1.37
C LYS A 58 33.23 4.17 -1.99
N GLY A 59 34.34 4.92 -2.00
CA GLY A 59 35.60 4.51 -2.65
C GLY A 59 35.78 5.02 -4.09
N THR A 60 34.79 5.69 -4.68
CA THR A 60 34.91 6.28 -6.03
C THR A 60 35.72 7.59 -5.97
N PRO A 61 36.68 7.84 -6.88
CA PRO A 61 37.43 9.10 -6.92
C PRO A 61 36.52 10.26 -7.31
N ILE A 62 36.37 11.27 -6.45
CA ILE A 62 35.47 12.42 -6.69
C ILE A 62 36.24 13.62 -7.23
N PHE A 63 37.38 13.96 -6.61
CA PHE A 63 38.14 15.17 -6.96
C PHE A 63 39.63 15.02 -6.62
N LYS A 64 40.48 15.84 -7.24
CA LYS A 64 41.91 15.95 -6.89
C LYS A 64 42.18 17.19 -6.05
N LYS A 65 43.03 17.04 -5.04
CA LYS A 65 43.58 18.13 -4.22
C LYS A 65 45.09 17.99 -4.13
N LYS A 66 45.85 18.99 -4.58
CA LYS A 66 47.33 19.00 -4.61
C LYS A 66 47.92 17.74 -5.25
N GLY A 67 47.32 17.28 -6.34
CA GLY A 67 47.74 16.06 -7.06
C GLY A 67 47.36 14.72 -6.40
N LYS A 68 46.70 14.73 -5.24
CA LYS A 68 46.16 13.51 -4.60
C LYS A 68 44.67 13.37 -4.87
N THR A 69 44.27 12.18 -5.32
CA THR A 69 42.87 11.83 -5.55
C THR A 69 42.17 11.56 -4.22
N VAL A 70 41.05 12.23 -3.98
CA VAL A 70 40.19 12.00 -2.80
C VAL A 70 39.02 11.11 -3.20
N LEU A 71 38.85 10.02 -2.46
CA LEU A 71 37.77 9.05 -2.67
C LEU A 71 36.52 9.45 -1.88
N SER A 72 35.35 9.06 -2.40
CA SER A 72 34.07 9.26 -1.72
C SER A 72 33.99 8.46 -0.42
N ARG A 73 33.57 9.12 0.65
CA ARG A 73 33.29 8.47 1.95
C ARG A 73 31.86 7.95 2.04
N GLU A 74 30.96 8.56 1.27
CA GLU A 74 29.52 8.34 1.30
C GLU A 74 29.00 7.94 -0.08
N ASN A 75 27.83 7.32 -0.10
CA ASN A 75 27.11 7.05 -1.35
C ASN A 75 26.20 8.25 -1.66
N GLY A 76 26.06 8.57 -2.94
CA GLY A 76 25.09 9.58 -3.38
C GLY A 76 25.28 10.02 -4.81
N SER A 77 24.36 10.84 -5.29
CA SER A 77 24.48 11.55 -6.56
C SER A 77 25.23 12.86 -6.34
N VAL A 78 26.12 13.20 -7.27
CA VAL A 78 26.86 14.46 -7.24
C VAL A 78 25.97 15.58 -7.75
N MET A 79 25.73 16.61 -6.95
CA MET A 79 25.01 17.81 -7.33
C MET A 79 25.89 19.04 -7.13
N VAL A 80 26.18 19.74 -8.23
CA VAL A 80 27.01 20.96 -8.21
C VAL A 80 26.11 22.18 -8.25
N ILE A 81 26.12 22.97 -7.18
CA ILE A 81 25.36 24.23 -7.08
C ILE A 81 26.35 25.37 -6.84
N GLY A 82 26.50 26.24 -7.84
CA GLY A 82 27.44 27.36 -7.79
C GLY A 82 28.90 26.93 -7.59
N LYS A 83 29.46 27.21 -6.41
CA LYS A 83 30.84 26.84 -6.02
C LYS A 83 30.90 25.72 -4.98
N ARG A 84 29.80 24.99 -4.77
CA ARG A 84 29.73 23.92 -3.78
C ARG A 84 29.32 22.63 -4.48
N LEU A 85 29.93 21.53 -4.03
CA LEU A 85 29.56 20.19 -4.45
C LEU A 85 28.84 19.50 -3.30
N TYR A 86 27.68 18.94 -3.59
CA TYR A 86 26.86 18.21 -2.65
C TYR A 86 26.79 16.74 -3.09
N LEU A 87 27.02 15.83 -2.15
CA LEU A 87 26.62 14.43 -2.32
C LEU A 87 25.22 14.30 -1.75
N VAL A 88 24.26 14.00 -2.61
CA VAL A 88 22.86 13.94 -2.24
C VAL A 88 22.31 12.51 -2.32
N GLY A 89 21.34 12.18 -1.48
CA GLY A 89 20.63 10.90 -1.50
C GLY A 89 19.61 10.81 -2.64
N HIS A 90 18.70 9.83 -2.54
CA HIS A 90 17.55 9.72 -3.43
C HIS A 90 16.61 10.91 -3.30
N SER A 91 15.90 11.26 -4.37
CA SER A 91 14.84 12.26 -4.32
C SER A 91 13.72 11.77 -3.41
N THR A 92 13.15 12.69 -2.65
CA THR A 92 11.91 12.47 -1.91
C THR A 92 10.97 13.62 -2.21
N SER A 93 9.70 13.31 -2.42
CA SER A 93 8.66 14.31 -2.68
C SER A 93 7.89 14.60 -1.40
N GLN A 94 7.67 15.87 -1.11
CA GLN A 94 6.83 16.33 -0.01
C GLN A 94 5.63 17.10 -0.56
N VAL A 95 4.43 16.69 -0.14
CA VAL A 95 3.20 17.39 -0.47
C VAL A 95 3.14 18.73 0.27
N VAL A 96 2.82 19.78 -0.47
CA VAL A 96 2.56 21.14 0.01
C VAL A 96 1.07 21.46 -0.14
N LYS A 97 0.47 21.97 0.93
CA LYS A 97 -0.96 22.27 1.00
C LYS A 97 -1.29 23.58 0.26
N THR A 98 -2.52 23.68 -0.22
CA THR A 98 -3.08 24.93 -0.74
C THR A 98 -3.01 26.06 0.29
N GLY A 99 -2.69 27.27 -0.15
CA GLY A 99 -2.51 28.43 0.73
C GLY A 99 -1.14 28.54 1.38
N SER A 100 -0.26 27.57 1.14
CA SER A 100 1.11 27.61 1.64
C SER A 100 1.92 28.69 0.94
N GLU A 101 2.65 29.47 1.72
CA GLU A 101 3.59 30.49 1.27
C GLU A 101 4.99 29.87 1.19
N LEU A 102 5.61 29.99 0.03
CA LEU A 102 6.91 29.40 -0.28
C LEU A 102 8.03 30.36 0.08
N LEU A 103 8.97 29.92 0.92
CA LEU A 103 10.10 30.73 1.40
C LEU A 103 11.43 30.40 0.71
N ILE A 104 11.44 29.39 -0.17
CA ILE A 104 12.64 28.82 -0.79
C ILE A 104 12.49 28.71 -2.31
N GLU A 105 13.62 28.65 -3.01
CA GLU A 105 13.67 28.51 -4.46
C GLU A 105 14.17 27.12 -4.90
N SER A 106 13.85 26.73 -6.14
CA SER A 106 14.35 25.48 -6.75
C SER A 106 15.87 25.56 -6.95
N GLY A 107 16.58 24.48 -6.60
CA GLY A 107 18.04 24.43 -6.65
C GLY A 107 18.74 25.08 -5.44
N GLN A 108 18.00 25.51 -4.42
CA GLN A 108 18.57 26.10 -3.21
C GLN A 108 19.02 25.03 -2.20
N TYR A 109 20.19 25.23 -1.59
CA TYR A 109 20.61 24.50 -0.40
C TYR A 109 19.95 25.10 0.85
N VAL A 110 19.32 24.24 1.66
CA VAL A 110 18.60 24.61 2.88
C VAL A 110 19.22 23.88 4.06
N GLU A 111 19.58 24.63 5.10
CA GLU A 111 20.14 24.06 6.32
C GLU A 111 19.08 23.32 7.14
N ALA A 112 19.54 22.47 8.07
CA ALA A 112 18.66 21.81 9.02
C ALA A 112 17.90 22.88 9.84
N HIS A 113 16.62 22.61 10.10
CA HIS A 113 15.69 23.45 10.86
C HIS A 113 15.30 24.80 10.24
N THR A 114 15.74 25.12 9.03
CA THR A 114 15.25 26.30 8.32
C THR A 114 13.79 26.11 7.87
N PRO A 115 12.89 27.10 8.10
CA PRO A 115 11.54 27.06 7.56
C PRO A 115 11.57 27.24 6.04
N TRP A 116 10.82 26.41 5.32
CA TRP A 116 10.77 26.40 3.86
C TRP A 116 9.38 26.73 3.31
N VAL A 117 8.34 26.48 4.12
CA VAL A 117 6.95 26.82 3.81
C VAL A 117 6.27 27.29 5.09
N THR A 118 5.43 28.32 4.98
CA THR A 118 4.50 28.77 6.02
C THR A 118 3.07 28.53 5.57
N PHE A 119 2.20 28.04 6.46
CA PHE A 119 0.79 27.79 6.15
C PHE A 119 -0.06 27.96 7.41
N ASP A 120 -1.35 28.24 7.23
CA ASP A 120 -2.32 28.28 8.32
C ASP A 120 -2.76 26.83 8.68
N PRO A 121 -2.54 26.35 9.92
CA PRO A 121 -2.96 25.02 10.33
C PRO A 121 -4.47 24.82 10.40
N PHE A 122 -5.24 25.89 10.61
CA PHE A 122 -6.66 25.84 10.95
C PHE A 122 -7.57 26.14 9.77
N SER A 123 -7.06 26.74 8.69
CA SER A 123 -7.85 27.07 7.52
C SER A 123 -7.14 26.73 6.21
N GLU A 124 -7.92 26.31 5.21
CA GLU A 124 -7.46 26.18 3.82
C GLU A 124 -8.08 27.29 2.98
N PRO A 125 -7.29 28.29 2.54
CA PRO A 125 -7.81 29.37 1.73
C PRO A 125 -8.06 28.91 0.29
N VAL A 126 -9.12 29.44 -0.31
CA VAL A 126 -9.40 29.39 -1.75
C VAL A 126 -8.84 30.67 -2.34
N LEU A 127 -7.81 30.56 -3.18
CA LEU A 127 -7.10 31.72 -3.75
C LEU A 127 -7.47 31.92 -5.22
N ALA A 128 -7.58 33.18 -5.63
CA ALA A 128 -7.77 33.55 -7.02
C ALA A 128 -6.47 33.35 -7.84
N GLU A 129 -6.54 32.57 -8.91
CA GLU A 129 -5.42 32.31 -9.82
C GLU A 129 -5.23 33.43 -10.84
N GLU A 130 -6.36 34.01 -11.26
CA GLU A 130 -6.44 35.14 -12.17
C GLU A 130 -7.08 36.36 -11.49
N GLY A 131 -6.76 37.55 -12.00
CA GLY A 131 -7.38 38.78 -11.54
C GLY A 131 -8.58 39.12 -12.42
N GLY A 132 -9.66 39.61 -11.81
CA GLY A 132 -10.92 39.89 -12.51
C GLY A 132 -12.02 40.31 -11.53
N PHE A 133 -13.27 40.15 -11.91
CA PHE A 133 -14.44 40.43 -11.06
C PHE A 133 -15.08 39.13 -10.58
N THR A 134 -15.40 39.08 -9.29
CA THR A 134 -16.11 37.94 -8.69
C THR A 134 -17.56 37.90 -9.14
N SER A 135 -18.05 36.73 -9.53
CA SER A 135 -19.45 36.49 -9.86
C SER A 135 -19.94 35.27 -9.08
N PHE A 136 -20.94 35.47 -8.23
CA PHE A 136 -21.51 34.42 -7.40
C PHE A 136 -22.54 33.63 -8.18
N VAL A 137 -22.32 32.32 -8.34
CA VAL A 137 -23.29 31.42 -8.96
C VAL A 137 -23.74 30.38 -7.95
N ASP A 138 -25.06 30.23 -7.84
CA ASP A 138 -25.74 29.36 -6.87
C ASP A 138 -25.46 29.67 -5.38
N ILE A 139 -24.96 30.88 -5.08
CA ILE A 139 -24.82 31.40 -3.71
C ILE A 139 -25.98 32.37 -3.43
N LYS A 140 -26.95 31.93 -2.62
CA LYS A 140 -28.19 32.67 -2.31
C LYS A 140 -28.42 32.69 -0.80
N LEU A 141 -28.63 33.89 -0.26
CA LEU A 141 -28.89 34.12 1.16
C LEU A 141 -30.17 33.38 1.60
N GLY A 142 -30.07 32.60 2.68
CA GLY A 142 -31.16 31.81 3.24
C GLY A 142 -31.38 30.44 2.59
N THR A 143 -30.78 30.16 1.43
CA THR A 143 -30.74 28.80 0.86
C THR A 143 -29.36 28.19 0.91
N THR A 144 -28.36 28.73 0.21
CA THR A 144 -27.00 28.14 0.19
C THR A 144 -26.00 28.95 1.01
N LEU A 145 -26.41 30.12 1.49
CA LEU A 145 -25.60 31.01 2.30
C LEU A 145 -26.33 31.35 3.60
N HIS A 146 -25.67 31.10 4.72
CA HIS A 146 -26.09 31.53 6.05
C HIS A 146 -25.14 32.60 6.61
N GLU A 147 -25.72 33.58 7.29
CA GLU A 147 -24.97 34.59 8.03
C GLU A 147 -24.92 34.17 9.50
N GLU A 148 -23.72 33.99 10.02
CA GLU A 148 -23.43 33.69 11.42
C GLU A 148 -22.77 34.92 12.04
N VAL A 149 -23.18 35.31 13.24
CA VAL A 149 -22.49 36.37 13.98
C VAL A 149 -21.43 35.71 14.83
N ASN A 150 -20.16 36.05 14.59
CA ASN A 150 -19.07 35.53 15.40
C ASN A 150 -19.13 36.18 16.81
N GLU A 151 -19.36 35.37 17.84
CA GLU A 151 -19.55 35.84 19.22
C GLU A 151 -18.32 36.56 19.80
N GLU A 152 -17.11 36.26 19.30
CA GLU A 152 -15.87 36.87 19.79
C GLU A 152 -15.56 38.21 19.13
N THR A 153 -15.81 38.33 17.82
CA THR A 153 -15.44 39.53 17.05
C THR A 153 -16.61 40.47 16.78
N GLY A 154 -17.85 39.99 16.92
CA GLY A 154 -19.08 40.72 16.56
C GLY A 154 -19.27 40.91 15.06
N ASN A 155 -18.39 40.35 14.23
CA ASN A 155 -18.49 40.44 12.77
C ASN A 155 -19.49 39.42 12.23
N ILE A 156 -20.19 39.79 11.16
CA ILE A 156 -21.08 38.89 10.42
C ILE A 156 -20.23 38.09 9.44
N GLU A 157 -20.15 36.79 9.67
CA GLU A 157 -19.47 35.83 8.82
C GLU A 157 -20.47 35.11 7.92
N LYS A 158 -20.07 34.91 6.66
CA LYS A 158 -20.92 34.35 5.60
C LYS A 158 -20.49 32.91 5.34
N ARG A 159 -21.26 31.93 5.83
CA ARG A 159 -20.96 30.50 5.73
C ARG A 159 -21.82 29.82 4.66
N ILE A 160 -21.18 29.05 3.78
CA ILE A 160 -21.88 28.20 2.83
C ILE A 160 -22.42 26.97 3.55
N THR A 161 -23.70 26.68 3.38
CA THR A 161 -24.33 25.49 3.97
C THR A 161 -24.18 24.26 3.08
N GLU A 162 -23.98 23.09 3.69
CA GLU A 162 -24.02 21.80 2.98
C GLU A 162 -25.48 21.49 2.61
N HIS A 163 -25.88 21.83 1.38
CA HIS A 163 -27.20 21.45 0.86
C HIS A 163 -27.12 20.17 0.04
N SER A 164 -27.97 19.21 0.43
CA SER A 164 -28.13 17.90 -0.21
C SER A 164 -29.04 17.89 -1.45
N LEU A 165 -29.58 19.05 -1.85
CA LEU A 165 -30.50 19.17 -2.99
C LEU A 165 -29.73 19.31 -4.32
N GLU A 166 -30.00 18.40 -5.25
CA GLU A 166 -29.27 18.11 -6.50
C GLU A 166 -29.06 19.27 -7.51
N SER A 167 -29.56 20.48 -7.26
CA SER A 167 -29.58 21.54 -8.30
C SER A 167 -28.60 22.69 -8.11
N LEU A 168 -28.17 23.01 -6.89
CA LEU A 168 -27.37 24.21 -6.62
C LEU A 168 -25.94 23.84 -6.24
N GLN A 169 -24.96 24.33 -7.02
CA GLN A 169 -23.53 24.14 -6.74
C GLN A 169 -22.88 25.50 -6.49
N PRO A 170 -22.81 25.95 -5.22
CA PRO A 170 -22.26 27.25 -4.89
C PRO A 170 -20.83 27.36 -5.40
N ARG A 171 -20.58 28.36 -6.25
CA ARG A 171 -19.29 28.61 -6.86
C ARG A 171 -19.04 30.10 -7.06
N ILE A 172 -17.77 30.46 -7.09
CA ILE A 172 -17.30 31.79 -7.46
C ILE A 172 -16.65 31.68 -8.83
N GLU A 173 -17.16 32.45 -9.78
CA GLU A 173 -16.56 32.60 -11.11
C GLU A 173 -15.78 33.92 -11.15
N ILE A 174 -14.58 33.91 -11.73
CA ILE A 174 -13.83 35.14 -12.02
C ILE A 174 -14.06 35.49 -13.48
N THR A 175 -14.58 36.70 -13.70
CA THR A 175 -14.94 37.22 -15.03
C THR A 175 -14.08 38.43 -15.40
N SER A 176 -13.89 38.64 -16.71
CA SER A 176 -13.08 39.77 -17.19
C SER A 176 -13.77 41.13 -17.02
N GLU A 177 -15.11 41.20 -17.05
CA GLU A 177 -15.88 42.45 -16.89
C GLU A 177 -16.79 42.40 -15.65
N GLU A 178 -17.33 43.57 -15.27
CA GLU A 178 -18.27 43.69 -14.16
C GLU A 178 -19.60 42.98 -14.45
N HIS A 179 -20.28 42.52 -13.39
CA HIS A 179 -21.62 41.92 -13.45
C HIS A 179 -21.70 40.57 -14.17
N GLY A 180 -20.64 39.77 -14.10
CA GLY A 180 -20.59 38.44 -14.70
C GLY A 180 -20.72 38.47 -16.22
N LYS A 181 -20.33 39.58 -16.85
CA LYS A 181 -20.29 39.74 -18.30
C LYS A 181 -18.87 39.51 -18.80
N GLY A 182 -18.74 38.92 -19.98
CA GLY A 182 -17.46 38.55 -20.57
C GLY A 182 -17.07 37.09 -20.32
N ASP A 183 -15.83 36.76 -20.66
CA ASP A 183 -15.32 35.39 -20.56
C ASP A 183 -15.07 34.99 -19.10
N ILE A 184 -15.45 33.75 -18.77
CA ILE A 184 -15.16 33.12 -17.48
C ILE A 184 -13.70 32.68 -17.51
N LEU A 185 -12.87 33.35 -16.70
CA LEU A 185 -11.44 33.09 -16.60
C LEU A 185 -11.16 31.87 -15.73
N SER A 186 -11.85 31.77 -14.59
CA SER A 186 -11.69 30.65 -13.67
C SER A 186 -12.94 30.42 -12.81
N VAL A 187 -13.11 29.18 -12.37
CA VAL A 187 -14.27 28.72 -11.59
C VAL A 187 -13.80 28.05 -10.31
N TYR A 188 -14.31 28.50 -9.17
CA TYR A 188 -14.00 27.97 -7.84
C TYR A 188 -15.25 27.40 -7.18
N LEU A 189 -15.34 26.08 -7.09
CA LEU A 189 -16.40 25.40 -6.35
C LEU A 189 -16.18 25.60 -4.84
N LEU A 190 -17.24 25.96 -4.12
CA LEU A 190 -17.22 26.11 -2.68
C LEU A 190 -17.94 24.92 -2.03
N PRO A 191 -17.23 24.04 -1.31
CA PRO A 191 -17.91 23.03 -0.51
C PRO A 191 -18.65 23.69 0.67
N GLY A 192 -19.63 22.99 1.23
CA GLY A 192 -20.29 23.46 2.43
C GLY A 192 -19.31 23.54 3.61
N GLY A 193 -19.58 24.46 4.54
CA GLY A 193 -18.65 24.85 5.61
C GLY A 193 -17.61 25.89 5.19
N SER A 194 -17.56 26.31 3.92
CA SER A 194 -16.68 27.40 3.47
C SER A 194 -17.17 28.77 3.96
N TYR A 195 -16.27 29.58 4.52
CA TYR A 195 -16.52 30.96 4.90
C TYR A 195 -16.09 31.90 3.78
N LEU A 196 -17.03 32.66 3.24
CA LEU A 196 -16.76 33.68 2.21
C LEU A 196 -15.97 34.84 2.80
N GLN A 197 -14.95 35.29 2.08
CA GLN A 197 -14.14 36.46 2.44
C GLN A 197 -14.35 37.64 1.47
N VAL A 198 -14.96 37.40 0.31
CA VAL A 198 -15.24 38.40 -0.71
C VAL A 198 -16.74 38.62 -0.88
N ALA A 199 -17.10 39.78 -1.42
CA ALA A 199 -18.46 40.05 -1.88
C ALA A 199 -18.60 39.76 -3.39
N ASP A 200 -19.85 39.70 -3.85
CA ASP A 200 -20.18 39.55 -5.27
C ASP A 200 -19.82 40.83 -6.05
N ASN A 201 -19.38 40.67 -7.30
CA ASN A 201 -19.02 41.75 -8.23
C ASN A 201 -17.91 42.69 -7.75
N VAL A 202 -16.93 42.16 -7.03
CA VAL A 202 -15.75 42.91 -6.57
C VAL A 202 -14.55 42.58 -7.43
N LYS A 203 -13.74 43.59 -7.74
CA LYS A 203 -12.46 43.40 -8.41
C LYS A 203 -11.46 42.72 -7.46
N VAL A 204 -10.95 41.57 -7.86
CA VAL A 204 -9.95 40.80 -7.14
C VAL A 204 -8.65 40.71 -7.94
N GLU A 205 -7.53 40.74 -7.22
CA GLU A 205 -6.20 40.53 -7.79
C GLU A 205 -5.75 39.08 -7.65
N LYS A 206 -4.70 38.72 -8.38
CA LYS A 206 -4.06 37.41 -8.30
C LYS A 206 -3.56 37.14 -6.89
N GLY A 207 -3.93 35.99 -6.33
CA GLY A 207 -3.57 35.56 -4.97
C GLY A 207 -4.48 36.10 -3.86
N HIS A 208 -5.60 36.78 -4.20
CA HIS A 208 -6.59 37.20 -3.21
C HIS A 208 -7.38 36.00 -2.65
N ILE A 209 -7.72 36.04 -1.35
CA ILE A 209 -8.47 34.96 -0.69
C ILE A 209 -9.96 35.15 -0.97
N LEU A 210 -10.57 34.22 -1.70
CA LEU A 210 -12.00 34.22 -2.03
C LEU A 210 -12.85 33.65 -0.89
N ALA A 211 -12.40 32.52 -0.33
CA ALA A 211 -13.06 31.84 0.77
C ALA A 211 -12.03 31.13 1.66
N LYS A 212 -12.42 30.77 2.87
CA LYS A 212 -11.63 29.95 3.79
C LYS A 212 -12.45 28.74 4.21
N LEU A 213 -11.90 27.55 4.01
CA LEU A 213 -12.43 26.35 4.63
C LEU A 213 -11.79 26.24 6.01
N LEU A 214 -12.56 26.45 7.06
CA LEU A 214 -12.09 26.11 8.40
C LEU A 214 -12.00 24.59 8.48
N LYS A 215 -10.85 24.09 8.92
CA LYS A 215 -10.76 22.69 9.35
C LYS A 215 -11.54 22.61 10.64
N GLU A 216 -12.77 22.09 10.57
CA GLU A 216 -13.46 21.61 11.77
C GLU A 216 -12.44 20.77 12.52
N GLY A 217 -12.03 21.24 13.71
CA GLY A 217 -10.82 20.81 14.40
C GLY A 217 -10.71 19.31 14.31
N THR A 218 -9.80 18.85 13.43
CA THR A 218 -9.64 17.48 12.95
C THR A 218 -10.60 16.54 13.66
N LYS A 219 -11.84 16.34 13.14
CA LYS A 219 -12.66 15.20 13.58
C LYS A 219 -11.70 14.04 13.58
N THR A 220 -11.35 13.55 14.77
CA THR A 220 -10.13 12.77 15.05
C THR A 220 -10.04 11.59 14.09
N LYS A 221 -9.39 11.79 12.94
CA LYS A 221 -9.14 10.88 11.79
C LYS A 221 -9.70 9.45 11.93
N ASP A 222 -10.99 9.25 12.17
CA ASP A 222 -11.59 8.01 12.72
C ASP A 222 -10.61 7.08 13.50
N ILE A 223 -9.75 7.68 14.33
CA ILE A 223 -8.65 6.99 15.05
C ILE A 223 -9.26 6.10 16.16
N THR A 224 -10.51 6.38 16.49
CA THR A 224 -11.39 5.69 17.42
C THR A 224 -11.55 4.20 17.15
N GLY A 225 -11.13 3.71 15.98
CA GLY A 225 -11.24 2.31 15.62
C GLY A 225 -10.42 1.34 16.47
N GLY A 226 -9.37 1.77 17.20
CA GLY A 226 -8.59 0.92 18.12
C GLY A 226 -8.29 -0.48 17.56
N LEU A 227 -8.48 -1.52 18.38
CA LEU A 227 -8.30 -2.92 17.95
C LEU A 227 -9.27 -3.37 16.82
N PRO A 228 -10.56 -2.93 16.79
CA PRO A 228 -11.46 -3.23 15.67
C PRO A 228 -10.90 -2.88 14.28
N ARG A 229 -10.23 -1.72 14.14
CA ARG A 229 -9.62 -1.31 12.87
C ARG A 229 -8.54 -2.27 12.41
N VAL A 230 -7.69 -2.73 13.33
CA VAL A 230 -6.66 -3.74 13.06
C VAL A 230 -7.31 -5.06 12.60
N GLY A 231 -8.42 -5.45 13.22
CA GLY A 231 -9.19 -6.62 12.80
C GLY A 231 -9.79 -6.49 11.39
N GLU A 232 -10.28 -5.30 11.02
CA GLU A 232 -10.77 -5.03 9.66
C GLU A 232 -9.66 -5.13 8.61
N LEU A 233 -8.48 -4.56 8.91
CA LEU A 233 -7.31 -4.60 8.04
C LEU A 233 -6.80 -6.03 7.85
N PHE A 234 -6.64 -6.81 8.93
CA PHE A 234 -6.19 -8.19 8.83
C PHE A 234 -7.21 -9.14 8.20
N GLU A 235 -8.50 -8.79 8.21
CA GLU A 235 -9.49 -9.53 7.42
C GLU A 235 -9.69 -8.99 6.00
N ALA A 236 -8.87 -8.03 5.57
CA ALA A 236 -8.95 -7.40 4.26
C ALA A 236 -10.40 -6.97 3.93
N ARG A 237 -11.12 -6.44 4.92
CA ARG A 237 -12.51 -6.01 4.76
C ARG A 237 -12.57 -4.66 4.06
N ARG A 238 -13.48 -4.53 3.11
CA ARG A 238 -13.75 -3.24 2.46
C ARG A 238 -14.38 -2.26 3.45
N PRO A 239 -13.83 -1.05 3.61
CA PRO A 239 -14.37 -0.06 4.54
C PRO A 239 -15.77 0.40 4.12
N LYS A 240 -16.67 0.60 5.09
CA LYS A 240 -18.03 1.08 4.82
C LYS A 240 -18.04 2.49 4.19
N ASN A 241 -17.15 3.36 4.67
CA ASN A 241 -16.93 4.69 4.11
C ASN A 241 -15.58 4.75 3.36
N GLY A 242 -15.47 4.02 2.25
CA GLY A 242 -14.24 3.93 1.46
C GLY A 242 -13.95 5.18 0.60
N ALA A 243 -12.72 5.68 0.62
CA ALA A 243 -12.29 6.74 -0.30
C ALA A 243 -12.18 6.18 -1.72
N PHE A 244 -12.53 7.00 -2.72
CA PHE A 244 -12.30 6.65 -4.12
C PHE A 244 -10.91 7.14 -4.51
N LEU A 245 -10.03 6.22 -4.94
CA LEU A 245 -8.66 6.53 -5.32
C LEU A 245 -8.55 6.82 -6.82
N ALA A 246 -7.58 7.65 -7.20
CA ALA A 246 -7.20 7.86 -8.59
C ALA A 246 -6.53 6.61 -9.16
N GLN A 247 -7.04 6.05 -10.26
CA GLN A 247 -6.44 4.86 -10.91
C GLN A 247 -5.11 5.16 -11.60
N VAL A 248 -4.92 6.39 -12.07
CA VAL A 248 -3.73 6.83 -12.79
C VAL A 248 -3.31 8.21 -12.30
N SER A 249 -2.04 8.54 -12.52
CA SER A 249 -1.54 9.90 -12.28
C SER A 249 -1.94 10.81 -13.43
N GLY A 250 -2.43 12.01 -13.15
CA GLY A 250 -2.90 12.89 -14.22
C GLY A 250 -3.65 14.12 -13.75
N LEU A 251 -4.27 14.81 -14.70
CA LEU A 251 -5.08 16.00 -14.45
C LEU A 251 -6.54 15.62 -14.22
N VAL A 252 -7.12 16.14 -13.14
CA VAL A 252 -8.51 15.94 -12.76
C VAL A 252 -9.41 16.89 -13.55
N SER A 253 -10.51 16.37 -14.06
CA SER A 253 -11.61 17.15 -14.62
C SER A 253 -12.97 16.65 -14.13
N PHE A 254 -13.95 17.54 -14.00
CA PHE A 254 -15.30 17.17 -13.57
C PHE A 254 -16.23 16.92 -14.76
N GLY A 255 -16.83 15.73 -14.79
CA GLY A 255 -17.86 15.35 -15.75
C GLY A 255 -19.28 15.57 -15.23
N PRO A 256 -20.30 15.22 -16.03
CA PRO A 256 -21.70 15.34 -15.64
C PRO A 256 -22.05 14.43 -14.46
N ILE A 257 -23.08 14.84 -13.72
CA ILE A 257 -23.64 14.05 -12.62
C ILE A 257 -24.54 12.96 -13.22
N ILE A 258 -24.25 11.71 -12.93
CA ILE A 258 -24.99 10.55 -13.42
C ILE A 258 -25.51 9.76 -12.22
N LYS A 259 -26.83 9.59 -12.11
CA LYS A 259 -27.48 8.79 -11.05
C LYS A 259 -26.99 9.19 -9.63
N SER A 260 -27.01 10.49 -9.34
CA SER A 260 -26.58 11.06 -8.05
C SER A 260 -25.11 10.78 -7.67
N LYS A 261 -24.28 10.43 -8.66
CA LYS A 261 -22.82 10.32 -8.54
C LYS A 261 -22.17 11.37 -9.43
N ARG A 262 -21.18 12.08 -8.89
CA ARG A 262 -20.29 12.97 -9.63
C ARG A 262 -19.30 12.13 -10.43
N THR A 263 -19.17 12.43 -11.72
CA THR A 263 -18.13 11.81 -12.54
C THR A 263 -16.86 12.65 -12.43
N ILE A 264 -15.76 12.04 -12.03
CA ILE A 264 -14.42 12.64 -12.00
C ILE A 264 -13.58 11.92 -13.05
N LEU A 265 -13.04 12.69 -13.99
CA LEU A 265 -12.23 12.22 -15.11
C LEU A 265 -10.77 12.54 -14.78
N VAL A 266 -9.92 11.52 -14.70
CA VAL A 266 -8.48 11.71 -14.55
C VAL A 266 -7.83 11.44 -15.90
N THR A 267 -7.17 12.44 -16.46
CA THR A 267 -6.51 12.35 -17.78
C THR A 267 -5.02 12.15 -17.56
N ASP A 268 -4.52 11.00 -18.00
CA ASP A 268 -3.09 10.67 -17.99
C ASP A 268 -2.31 11.64 -18.91
N PRO A 269 -1.04 11.97 -18.62
CA PRO A 269 -0.08 12.54 -19.59
C PRO A 269 -0.16 12.02 -21.04
N TYR A 270 -0.56 10.76 -21.26
CA TYR A 270 -0.74 10.18 -22.60
C TYR A 270 -2.10 10.48 -23.26
N GLY A 271 -2.99 11.21 -22.60
CA GLY A 271 -4.32 11.59 -23.08
C GLY A 271 -5.42 10.53 -22.87
N HIS A 272 -5.16 9.51 -22.04
CA HIS A 272 -6.17 8.51 -21.68
C HIS A 272 -7.00 8.99 -20.49
N GLU A 273 -8.32 8.97 -20.64
CA GLU A 273 -9.27 9.42 -19.60
C GLU A 273 -9.81 8.24 -18.78
N TYR A 274 -9.68 8.33 -17.45
CA TYR A 274 -10.19 7.34 -16.50
C TYR A 274 -11.35 7.93 -15.69
N LYS A 275 -12.51 7.27 -15.77
CA LYS A 275 -13.76 7.72 -15.14
C LYS A 275 -13.92 7.15 -13.73
N HIS A 276 -14.09 8.02 -12.75
CA HIS A 276 -14.35 7.71 -11.35
C HIS A 276 -15.72 8.25 -10.95
N MET A 277 -16.58 7.41 -10.35
CA MET A 277 -17.93 7.82 -9.95
C MET A 277 -18.03 7.98 -8.44
N VAL A 278 -18.00 9.22 -7.96
CA VAL A 278 -18.04 9.55 -6.53
C VAL A 278 -19.45 9.97 -6.12
N PRO A 279 -20.07 9.39 -5.07
CA PRO A 279 -21.38 9.82 -4.58
C PRO A 279 -21.41 11.31 -4.18
N MET A 280 -22.51 12.01 -4.49
CA MET A 280 -22.66 13.46 -4.20
C MET A 280 -22.46 13.84 -2.73
N GLY A 281 -22.82 12.96 -1.80
CA GLY A 281 -22.71 13.22 -0.36
C GLY A 281 -21.30 13.08 0.22
N LYS A 282 -20.27 12.82 -0.60
CA LYS A 282 -18.89 12.73 -0.15
C LYS A 282 -18.15 14.05 -0.39
N ASN A 283 -17.39 14.46 0.60
CA ASN A 283 -16.50 15.62 0.50
C ASN A 283 -15.33 15.29 -0.43
N LEU A 284 -15.11 16.14 -1.42
CA LEU A 284 -14.02 15.98 -2.39
C LEU A 284 -12.77 16.68 -1.90
N LEU A 285 -11.62 16.05 -2.14
CA LEU A 285 -10.31 16.59 -1.79
C LEU A 285 -9.64 17.30 -2.98
N VAL A 286 -10.15 17.05 -4.19
CA VAL A 286 -9.57 17.51 -5.46
C VAL A 286 -10.46 18.53 -6.17
N ARG A 287 -9.84 19.43 -6.93
CA ARG A 287 -10.50 20.46 -7.75
C ARG A 287 -10.25 20.24 -9.25
N ASP A 288 -11.01 20.96 -10.06
CA ASP A 288 -10.94 20.89 -11.53
C ASP A 288 -9.60 21.46 -12.00
N GLY A 289 -8.81 20.65 -12.70
CA GLY A 289 -7.43 20.96 -13.13
C GLY A 289 -6.34 20.61 -12.13
N ASP A 290 -6.65 19.98 -10.99
CA ASP A 290 -5.62 19.52 -10.05
C ASP A 290 -4.84 18.34 -10.62
N SER A 291 -3.54 18.29 -10.31
CA SER A 291 -2.69 17.14 -10.61
C SER A 291 -2.75 16.16 -9.44
N VAL A 292 -3.10 14.91 -9.72
CA VAL A 292 -3.16 13.81 -8.74
C VAL A 292 -2.18 12.72 -9.10
N GLU A 293 -1.62 12.07 -8.09
CA GLU A 293 -0.82 10.85 -8.26
C GLU A 293 -1.71 9.60 -8.24
N ALA A 294 -1.21 8.49 -8.79
CA ALA A 294 -1.91 7.20 -8.72
C ALA A 294 -2.13 6.78 -7.25
N ALA A 295 -3.30 6.22 -6.98
CA ALA A 295 -3.81 5.87 -5.65
C ALA A 295 -4.03 7.05 -4.68
N GLU A 296 -3.98 8.30 -5.15
CA GLU A 296 -4.35 9.44 -4.34
C GLU A 296 -5.87 9.49 -4.09
N PRO A 297 -6.34 9.75 -2.85
CA PRO A 297 -7.78 9.82 -2.57
C PRO A 297 -8.42 11.07 -3.18
N LEU A 298 -9.43 10.88 -4.02
CA LEU A 298 -10.23 11.94 -4.64
C LEU A 298 -11.29 12.52 -3.69
N CYS A 299 -11.69 11.73 -2.70
CA CYS A 299 -12.69 12.11 -1.71
C CYS A 299 -12.31 11.64 -0.31
N ASP A 300 -12.98 12.19 0.70
CA ASP A 300 -12.83 11.76 2.09
C ASP A 300 -13.31 10.31 2.29
N GLY A 301 -12.66 9.62 3.22
CA GLY A 301 -12.91 8.22 3.54
C GLY A 301 -11.64 7.41 3.82
N SER A 302 -11.83 6.16 4.24
CA SER A 302 -10.75 5.22 4.47
C SER A 302 -10.31 4.56 3.17
N VAL A 303 -9.00 4.40 2.99
CA VAL A 303 -8.44 3.70 1.81
C VAL A 303 -8.79 2.20 1.86
N ASP A 304 -9.21 1.63 0.73
CA ASP A 304 -9.48 0.20 0.59
C ASP A 304 -8.18 -0.54 0.19
N PRO A 305 -7.71 -1.54 0.97
CA PRO A 305 -6.53 -2.32 0.62
C PRO A 305 -6.61 -3.03 -0.74
N HIS A 306 -7.80 -3.39 -1.21
CA HIS A 306 -7.96 -4.04 -2.53
C HIS A 306 -7.68 -3.06 -3.67
N ASP A 307 -8.15 -1.82 -3.55
CA ASP A 307 -7.89 -0.78 -4.55
C ASP A 307 -6.39 -0.42 -4.58
N VAL A 308 -5.73 -0.42 -3.43
CA VAL A 308 -4.27 -0.20 -3.34
C VAL A 308 -3.51 -1.31 -4.07
N LEU A 309 -3.92 -2.58 -3.93
CA LEU A 309 -3.31 -3.70 -4.64
C LEU A 309 -3.43 -3.56 -6.15
N ASP A 310 -4.62 -3.19 -6.62
CA ASP A 310 -4.93 -3.10 -8.05
C ASP A 310 -4.22 -1.92 -8.71
N ILE A 311 -3.99 -0.82 -7.99
CA ILE A 311 -3.39 0.41 -8.53
C ILE A 311 -1.86 0.46 -8.35
N LEU A 312 -1.36 0.22 -7.14
CA LEU A 312 0.08 0.37 -6.82
C LEU A 312 0.84 -0.96 -6.77
N GLY A 313 0.14 -2.08 -6.65
CA GLY A 313 0.73 -3.41 -6.58
C GLY A 313 1.10 -3.87 -5.17
N GLU A 314 1.78 -5.02 -5.10
CA GLU A 314 1.98 -5.78 -3.86
C GLU A 314 2.90 -5.07 -2.86
N ASN A 315 3.98 -4.44 -3.33
CA ASN A 315 4.98 -3.83 -2.43
C ASN A 315 4.40 -2.62 -1.70
N GLU A 316 3.68 -1.75 -2.41
CA GLU A 316 3.03 -0.59 -1.81
C GLU A 316 1.89 -1.00 -0.88
N LEU A 317 1.12 -2.04 -1.23
CA LEU A 317 0.13 -2.61 -0.32
C LEU A 317 0.77 -3.11 0.99
N GLN A 318 1.92 -3.79 0.90
CA GLN A 318 2.62 -4.28 2.09
C GLN A 318 3.02 -3.14 3.02
N SER A 319 3.63 -2.08 2.46
CA SER A 319 3.98 -0.87 3.21
C SER A 319 2.75 -0.21 3.82
N PHE A 320 1.68 -0.03 3.04
CA PHE A 320 0.42 0.55 3.48
C PHE A 320 -0.21 -0.21 4.66
N LEU A 321 -0.30 -1.54 4.57
CA LEU A 321 -0.87 -2.37 5.64
C LEU A 321 -0.02 -2.34 6.91
N VAL A 322 1.31 -2.34 6.77
CA VAL A 322 2.21 -2.25 7.92
C VAL A 322 2.07 -0.89 8.60
N ASP A 323 2.08 0.21 7.83
CA ASP A 323 1.99 1.56 8.35
C ASP A 323 0.65 1.82 9.04
N GLU A 324 -0.47 1.46 8.42
CA GLU A 324 -1.81 1.62 9.01
C GLU A 324 -1.98 0.85 10.33
N VAL A 325 -1.53 -0.41 10.37
CA VAL A 325 -1.61 -1.20 11.61
C VAL A 325 -0.66 -0.64 12.67
N GLN A 326 0.54 -0.23 12.26
CA GLN A 326 1.55 0.32 13.15
C GLN A 326 1.11 1.66 13.75
N GLU A 327 0.43 2.52 13.00
CA GLU A 327 -0.14 3.77 13.50
C GLU A 327 -1.11 3.50 14.65
N VAL A 328 -2.00 2.51 14.51
CA VAL A 328 -2.94 2.15 15.58
C VAL A 328 -2.22 1.69 16.85
N TYR A 329 -1.20 0.83 16.73
CA TYR A 329 -0.42 0.38 17.88
C TYR A 329 0.38 1.52 18.53
N ARG A 330 1.00 2.39 17.71
CA ARG A 330 1.73 3.57 18.18
C ARG A 330 0.82 4.52 18.95
N MET A 331 -0.41 4.74 18.46
CA MET A 331 -1.42 5.58 19.14
C MET A 331 -1.86 4.99 20.49
N GLN A 332 -1.85 3.66 20.63
CA GLN A 332 -2.07 2.98 21.91
C GLN A 332 -0.81 2.90 22.79
N GLY A 333 0.31 3.47 22.36
CA GLY A 333 1.58 3.46 23.10
C GLY A 333 2.34 2.13 23.05
N VAL A 334 1.92 1.18 22.20
CA VAL A 334 2.59 -0.12 22.05
C VAL A 334 3.57 -0.05 20.89
N GLN A 335 4.84 -0.28 21.17
CA GLN A 335 5.88 -0.34 20.14
C GLN A 335 6.07 -1.78 19.66
N ILE A 336 5.67 -2.06 18.42
CA ILE A 336 5.92 -3.33 17.73
C ILE A 336 6.93 -3.07 16.61
N ASN A 337 7.83 -4.02 16.35
CA ASN A 337 8.72 -3.93 15.19
C ASN A 337 7.99 -4.40 13.93
N ASP A 338 8.11 -3.63 12.86
CA ASP A 338 7.45 -3.85 11.56
C ASP A 338 7.66 -5.26 10.99
N LYS A 339 8.79 -5.92 11.31
CA LYS A 339 9.06 -7.30 10.89
C LYS A 339 7.97 -8.29 11.31
N HIS A 340 7.33 -8.06 12.46
CA HIS A 340 6.27 -8.94 12.96
C HIS A 340 5.00 -8.80 12.11
N LEU A 341 4.63 -7.57 11.78
CA LEU A 341 3.50 -7.28 10.89
C LEU A 341 3.76 -7.79 9.47
N GLY A 342 4.98 -7.61 8.97
CA GLY A 342 5.40 -8.11 7.66
C GLY A 342 5.25 -9.63 7.49
N VAL A 343 5.46 -10.41 8.56
CA VAL A 343 5.22 -11.87 8.52
C VAL A 343 3.74 -12.19 8.31
N ILE A 344 2.84 -11.43 8.93
CA ILE A 344 1.39 -11.63 8.81
C ILE A 344 0.92 -11.20 7.41
N VAL A 345 1.32 -10.01 6.96
CA VAL A 345 0.96 -9.48 5.63
C VAL A 345 1.47 -10.40 4.52
N ARG A 346 2.67 -10.99 4.67
CA ARG A 346 3.18 -12.02 3.76
C ARG A 346 2.26 -13.25 3.66
N GLN A 347 1.60 -13.66 4.74
CA GLN A 347 0.64 -14.77 4.68
C GLN A 347 -0.67 -14.37 4.00
N MET A 348 -1.10 -13.11 4.15
CA MET A 348 -2.30 -12.58 3.49
C MET A 348 -2.15 -12.52 1.96
N LEU A 349 -0.92 -12.32 1.46
CA LEU A 349 -0.57 -12.23 0.03
C LEU A 349 0.01 -13.52 -0.54
N ARG A 350 -0.20 -14.65 0.13
CA ARG A 350 0.39 -15.94 -0.25
C ARG A 350 -0.28 -16.58 -1.48
N LYS A 351 -1.53 -16.22 -1.77
CA LYS A 351 -2.31 -16.78 -2.88
C LYS A 351 -2.35 -15.79 -4.05
N ILE A 352 -2.44 -16.35 -5.25
CA ILE A 352 -2.60 -15.61 -6.50
C ILE A 352 -3.70 -16.26 -7.34
N GLU A 353 -4.32 -15.49 -8.23
CA GLU A 353 -5.38 -15.95 -9.12
C GLU A 353 -4.88 -15.95 -10.57
N VAL A 354 -5.05 -17.07 -11.26
CA VAL A 354 -4.58 -17.24 -12.64
C VAL A 354 -5.50 -16.49 -13.61
N VAL A 355 -4.93 -15.55 -14.38
CA VAL A 355 -5.64 -14.75 -15.40
C VAL A 355 -5.44 -15.33 -16.79
N HIS A 356 -4.23 -15.77 -17.13
CA HIS A 356 -3.96 -16.51 -18.37
C HIS A 356 -3.20 -17.79 -18.04
N VAL A 357 -3.61 -18.89 -18.66
CA VAL A 357 -3.07 -20.23 -18.34
C VAL A 357 -1.77 -20.51 -19.12
N GLY A 358 -1.60 -19.94 -20.31
CA GLY A 358 -0.49 -20.31 -21.20
C GLY A 358 -0.49 -21.82 -21.48
N ASP A 359 0.69 -22.42 -21.47
CA ASP A 359 0.90 -23.87 -21.63
C ASP A 359 1.02 -24.62 -20.28
N THR A 360 0.65 -23.98 -19.17
CA THR A 360 0.71 -24.59 -17.83
C THR A 360 -0.46 -25.53 -17.56
N ASN A 361 -0.34 -26.38 -16.54
CA ASN A 361 -1.44 -27.24 -16.06
C ASN A 361 -2.46 -26.50 -15.17
N LEU A 362 -2.46 -25.17 -15.18
CA LEU A 362 -3.32 -24.34 -14.33
C LEU A 362 -4.68 -24.10 -14.97
N ILE A 363 -5.64 -23.61 -14.19
CA ILE A 363 -6.98 -23.27 -14.68
C ILE A 363 -7.22 -21.78 -14.51
N HIS A 364 -7.87 -21.15 -15.49
CA HIS A 364 -8.27 -19.75 -15.40
C HIS A 364 -9.18 -19.52 -14.17
N GLY A 365 -8.89 -18.47 -13.39
CA GLY A 365 -9.57 -18.16 -12.13
C GLY A 365 -9.18 -19.06 -10.94
N GLN A 366 -8.28 -20.03 -11.14
CA GLN A 366 -7.81 -20.88 -10.06
C GLN A 366 -6.95 -20.09 -9.07
N GLN A 367 -7.23 -20.24 -7.78
CA GLN A 367 -6.40 -19.69 -6.71
C GLN A 367 -5.32 -20.70 -6.34
N VAL A 368 -4.07 -20.34 -6.54
CA VAL A 368 -2.91 -21.19 -6.27
C VAL A 368 -1.94 -20.51 -5.32
N ASP A 369 -1.12 -21.32 -4.66
CA ASP A 369 -0.01 -20.81 -3.86
C ASP A 369 1.03 -20.14 -4.77
N LYS A 370 1.50 -18.96 -4.35
CA LYS A 370 2.45 -18.13 -5.10
C LYS A 370 3.74 -18.89 -5.44
N TYR A 371 4.27 -19.71 -4.54
CA TYR A 371 5.51 -20.47 -4.80
C TYR A 371 5.28 -21.57 -5.83
N ARG A 372 4.18 -22.32 -5.69
CA ARG A 372 3.81 -23.37 -6.64
C ARG A 372 3.59 -22.82 -8.05
N PHE A 373 2.98 -21.65 -8.16
CA PHE A 373 2.80 -20.97 -9.45
C PHE A 373 4.14 -20.63 -10.11
N TYR A 374 5.09 -20.08 -9.35
CA TYR A 374 6.41 -19.76 -9.89
C TYR A 374 7.19 -21.02 -10.29
N GLU A 375 7.11 -22.10 -9.50
CA GLU A 375 7.73 -23.38 -9.84
C GLU A 375 7.18 -23.95 -11.16
N GLU A 376 5.85 -23.92 -11.35
CA GLU A 376 5.23 -24.42 -12.58
C GLU A 376 5.56 -23.53 -13.79
N ASN A 377 5.57 -22.21 -13.61
CA ASN A 377 5.98 -21.29 -14.67
C ASN A 377 7.46 -21.45 -15.04
N GLU A 378 8.34 -21.67 -14.07
CA GLU A 378 9.76 -21.92 -14.32
C GLU A 378 9.96 -23.22 -15.10
N ARG A 379 9.20 -24.27 -14.76
CA ARG A 379 9.17 -25.54 -15.51
C ARG A 379 8.76 -25.32 -16.97
N VAL A 380 7.62 -24.67 -17.21
CA VAL A 380 7.11 -24.44 -18.58
C VAL A 380 8.04 -23.53 -19.39
N THR A 381 8.61 -22.50 -18.75
CA THR A 381 9.59 -21.61 -19.41
C THR A 381 10.85 -22.39 -19.80
N SER A 382 11.31 -23.33 -18.96
CA SER A 382 12.47 -24.18 -19.27
C SER A 382 12.19 -25.17 -20.41
N GLU A 383 10.93 -25.57 -20.58
CA GLU A 383 10.45 -26.40 -21.69
C GLU A 383 10.20 -25.58 -22.97
N GLY A 384 10.30 -24.24 -22.90
CA GLY A 384 10.13 -23.33 -24.03
C GLY A 384 8.67 -22.95 -24.33
N GLY A 385 7.74 -23.25 -23.42
CA GLY A 385 6.32 -22.89 -23.53
C GLY A 385 5.99 -21.49 -23.02
N GLU A 386 4.73 -21.08 -23.19
CA GLU A 386 4.21 -19.81 -22.69
C GLU A 386 3.83 -19.92 -21.19
N PRO A 387 4.45 -19.14 -20.29
CA PRO A 387 4.13 -19.19 -18.86
C PRO A 387 2.74 -18.60 -18.56
N ALA A 388 2.13 -19.03 -17.46
CA ALA A 388 0.86 -18.47 -17.00
C ALA A 388 1.05 -17.04 -16.47
N VAL A 389 0.00 -16.22 -16.61
CA VAL A 389 -0.11 -14.89 -16.00
C VAL A 389 -1.12 -14.95 -14.87
N ALA A 390 -0.75 -14.43 -13.70
CA ALA A 390 -1.62 -14.37 -12.53
C ALA A 390 -1.61 -12.97 -11.93
N ARG A 391 -2.67 -12.65 -11.18
CA ARG A 391 -2.76 -11.45 -10.36
C ARG A 391 -2.65 -11.81 -8.87
N PRO A 392 -1.96 -11.00 -8.05
CA PRO A 392 -1.92 -11.22 -6.61
C PRO A 392 -3.33 -11.13 -6.00
N LEU A 393 -3.59 -11.91 -4.96
CA LEU A 393 -4.87 -11.91 -4.28
C LEU A 393 -4.67 -11.61 -2.79
N LEU A 394 -5.27 -10.51 -2.32
CA LEU A 394 -5.29 -10.18 -0.90
C LEU A 394 -6.40 -10.96 -0.20
N LEU A 395 -6.02 -11.87 0.69
CA LEU A 395 -6.95 -12.64 1.53
C LEU A 395 -6.84 -12.22 3.00
N GLY A 396 -7.98 -12.09 3.66
CA GLY A 396 -8.04 -11.95 5.11
C GLY A 396 -7.47 -13.18 5.84
N ILE A 397 -6.93 -12.99 7.05
CA ILE A 397 -6.26 -14.04 7.82
C ILE A 397 -7.12 -15.30 8.04
N THR A 398 -8.44 -15.16 8.22
CA THR A 398 -9.34 -16.33 8.36
C THR A 398 -9.40 -17.13 7.07
N ARG A 399 -9.57 -16.46 5.93
CA ARG A 399 -9.61 -17.13 4.61
C ARG A 399 -8.26 -17.68 4.19
N ALA A 400 -7.18 -16.95 4.46
CA ALA A 400 -5.81 -17.42 4.21
C ALA A 400 -5.50 -18.67 5.02
N SER A 401 -5.94 -18.75 6.28
CA SER A 401 -5.74 -19.90 7.17
C SER A 401 -6.52 -21.15 6.75
N LEU A 402 -7.73 -20.97 6.20
CA LEU A 402 -8.52 -22.09 5.66
C LEU A 402 -7.97 -22.62 4.32
N SER A 403 -7.18 -21.81 3.62
CA SER A 403 -6.64 -22.11 2.29
C SER A 403 -5.18 -22.59 2.33
N ILE A 404 -4.71 -23.05 3.49
CA ILE A 404 -3.38 -23.65 3.66
C ILE A 404 -3.38 -25.05 3.02
N ASP A 405 -2.24 -25.45 2.46
CA ASP A 405 -2.12 -26.73 1.74
C ASP A 405 -2.28 -27.96 2.65
N SER A 406 -1.91 -27.84 3.93
CA SER A 406 -2.20 -28.86 4.93
C SER A 406 -3.66 -28.82 5.36
N PHE A 407 -4.40 -29.87 4.99
CA PHE A 407 -5.77 -30.04 5.43
C PHE A 407 -5.85 -30.35 6.94
N ILE A 408 -4.82 -30.97 7.54
CA ILE A 408 -4.76 -31.24 8.99
C ILE A 408 -4.70 -29.92 9.76
N SER A 409 -3.78 -29.03 9.35
CA SER A 409 -3.66 -27.70 9.93
C SER A 409 -4.91 -26.86 9.69
N ALA A 410 -5.48 -26.88 8.48
CA ALA A 410 -6.69 -26.12 8.16
C ALA A 410 -7.91 -26.61 8.95
N ALA A 411 -8.10 -27.93 9.07
CA ALA A 411 -9.21 -28.53 9.81
C ALA A 411 -9.19 -28.23 11.32
N SER A 412 -7.99 -27.97 11.88
CA SER A 412 -7.79 -27.58 13.27
C SER A 412 -8.19 -26.12 13.58
N PHE A 413 -8.36 -25.28 12.55
CA PHE A 413 -8.69 -23.87 12.72
C PHE A 413 -10.19 -23.65 12.81
N GLN A 414 -10.91 -23.84 11.70
CA GLN A 414 -12.37 -23.67 11.56
C GLN A 414 -12.91 -24.55 10.43
N GLU A 415 -14.24 -24.66 10.30
CA GLU A 415 -14.92 -25.38 9.20
C GLU A 415 -14.46 -26.84 8.98
N THR A 416 -14.14 -27.56 10.07
CA THR A 416 -13.54 -28.91 10.06
C THR A 416 -14.22 -29.88 9.09
N THR A 417 -15.57 -29.97 9.11
CA THR A 417 -16.33 -30.88 8.24
C THR A 417 -16.09 -30.59 6.76
N LYS A 418 -16.09 -29.31 6.37
CA LYS A 418 -15.90 -28.89 4.97
C LYS A 418 -14.48 -29.16 4.50
N VAL A 419 -13.48 -28.86 5.34
CA VAL A 419 -12.07 -29.12 5.03
C VAL A 419 -11.82 -30.61 4.83
N LEU A 420 -12.30 -31.46 5.75
CA LEU A 420 -12.10 -32.91 5.65
C LEU A 420 -12.87 -33.52 4.47
N THR A 421 -14.08 -33.05 4.18
CA THR A 421 -14.86 -33.51 3.02
C THR A 421 -14.13 -33.19 1.71
N ASN A 422 -13.64 -31.96 1.56
CA ASN A 422 -12.88 -31.57 0.37
C ASN A 422 -11.57 -32.36 0.23
N ALA A 423 -10.86 -32.59 1.34
CA ALA A 423 -9.65 -33.40 1.34
C ALA A 423 -9.93 -34.87 0.96
N ALA A 424 -11.04 -35.44 1.43
CA ALA A 424 -11.47 -36.79 1.09
C ALA A 424 -11.86 -36.91 -0.40
N ILE A 425 -12.62 -35.94 -0.93
CA ILE A 425 -12.98 -35.90 -2.36
C ILE A 425 -11.74 -35.79 -3.24
N ALA A 426 -10.77 -34.95 -2.85
CA ALA A 426 -9.54 -34.74 -3.61
C ALA A 426 -8.50 -35.86 -3.42
N GLY A 427 -8.67 -36.76 -2.44
CA GLY A 427 -7.66 -37.74 -2.06
C GLY A 427 -6.35 -37.11 -1.58
N SER A 428 -6.44 -35.95 -0.90
CA SER A 428 -5.29 -35.14 -0.52
C SER A 428 -4.34 -35.87 0.43
N LYS A 429 -3.03 -35.67 0.23
CA LYS A 429 -1.96 -36.15 1.12
C LYS A 429 -1.29 -34.97 1.80
N ASP A 430 -1.01 -35.10 3.09
CA ASP A 430 -0.32 -34.08 3.87
C ASP A 430 1.15 -34.43 4.01
N GLU A 431 2.04 -33.46 3.75
CA GLU A 431 3.49 -33.64 3.81
C GLU A 431 4.11 -33.28 5.17
N LEU A 432 3.30 -32.82 6.15
CA LEU A 432 3.75 -32.52 7.51
C LEU A 432 4.90 -31.49 7.55
N ARG A 433 4.83 -30.47 6.69
CA ARG A 433 5.84 -29.40 6.63
C ARG A 433 5.62 -28.34 7.72
N GLY A 434 4.42 -28.28 8.29
CA GLY A 434 3.99 -27.27 9.26
C GLY A 434 4.24 -27.66 10.71
N LEU A 435 4.07 -26.69 11.62
CA LEU A 435 4.19 -26.93 13.06
C LEU A 435 2.96 -27.69 13.61
N LYS A 436 1.75 -27.25 13.23
CA LYS A 436 0.50 -27.78 13.78
C LYS A 436 0.26 -29.25 13.40
N GLU A 437 0.49 -29.62 12.14
CA GLU A 437 0.38 -31.02 11.70
C GLU A 437 1.22 -31.96 12.56
N ASN A 438 2.50 -31.61 12.77
CA ASN A 438 3.42 -32.43 13.54
C ASN A 438 3.01 -32.50 15.01
N VAL A 439 2.52 -31.40 15.60
CA VAL A 439 2.01 -31.42 16.98
C VAL A 439 0.79 -32.33 17.11
N ILE A 440 -0.17 -32.26 16.18
CA ILE A 440 -1.40 -33.06 16.23
C ILE A 440 -1.10 -34.56 16.12
N ILE A 441 -0.13 -34.94 15.27
CA ILE A 441 0.27 -36.33 15.07
C ILE A 441 1.22 -36.83 16.18
N GLY A 442 1.82 -35.91 16.96
CA GLY A 442 2.83 -36.25 17.96
C GLY A 442 4.24 -36.46 17.39
N HIS A 443 4.51 -35.89 16.22
CA HIS A 443 5.84 -35.87 15.60
C HIS A 443 6.66 -34.65 16.05
N LEU A 444 7.98 -34.70 15.85
CA LEU A 444 8.85 -33.56 16.14
C LEU A 444 8.53 -32.39 15.19
N ILE A 445 8.31 -31.20 15.75
CA ILE A 445 8.06 -30.00 14.94
C ILE A 445 9.29 -29.62 14.12
N PRO A 446 9.14 -29.16 12.87
CA PRO A 446 10.25 -28.76 12.00
C PRO A 446 10.82 -27.38 12.34
N ALA A 447 10.95 -27.05 13.62
CA ALA A 447 11.53 -25.80 14.12
C ALA A 447 12.43 -26.06 15.34
N GLY A 448 13.41 -25.19 15.56
CA GLY A 448 14.39 -25.35 16.62
C GLY A 448 15.15 -26.68 16.49
N THR A 449 15.22 -27.46 17.57
CA THR A 449 15.93 -28.75 17.61
C THR A 449 15.35 -29.82 16.69
N GLY A 450 14.10 -29.67 16.24
CA GLY A 450 13.46 -30.61 15.31
C GLY A 450 13.80 -30.36 13.84
N MET A 451 14.51 -29.28 13.49
CA MET A 451 14.98 -29.09 12.12
C MET A 451 16.04 -30.13 11.75
N LYS A 452 15.97 -30.67 10.53
CA LYS A 452 16.95 -31.65 10.00
C LYS A 452 18.40 -31.19 10.18
N LYS A 453 18.66 -29.89 9.98
CA LYS A 453 19.99 -29.28 10.16
C LYS A 453 20.60 -29.52 11.55
N TYR A 454 19.80 -29.60 12.61
CA TYR A 454 20.28 -29.85 13.97
C TYR A 454 20.22 -31.34 14.34
N ARG A 455 19.21 -32.06 13.84
CA ARG A 455 19.04 -33.49 14.11
C ARG A 455 20.10 -34.35 13.44
N ASP A 456 20.52 -33.97 12.23
CA ASP A 456 21.47 -34.75 11.43
C ASP A 456 22.93 -34.38 11.76
N ILE A 457 23.16 -33.51 12.76
CA ILE A 457 24.49 -33.23 13.31
C ILE A 457 24.96 -34.47 14.07
N LYS A 458 25.83 -35.26 13.45
CA LYS A 458 26.57 -36.32 14.12
C LYS A 458 27.74 -35.69 14.87
N LEU A 459 27.59 -35.55 16.20
CA LEU A 459 28.71 -35.23 17.07
C LEU A 459 29.69 -36.41 17.03
N LYS A 460 30.95 -36.14 16.63
CA LYS A 460 32.04 -37.10 16.79
C LYS A 460 32.49 -37.07 18.26
N ASP A 461 31.69 -37.65 19.13
CA ASP A 461 32.17 -38.06 20.45
C ASP A 461 32.60 -39.52 20.35
N GLU A 462 33.86 -39.80 20.67
CA GLU A 462 34.40 -41.17 20.65
C GLU A 462 33.58 -42.11 21.55
N GLU A 463 33.06 -41.61 22.67
CA GLU A 463 32.18 -42.37 23.57
C GLU A 463 30.80 -42.67 22.97
N LEU A 464 30.20 -41.71 22.25
CA LEU A 464 28.90 -41.89 21.58
C LEU A 464 29.01 -42.88 20.43
N LEU A 465 30.14 -42.89 19.72
CA LEU A 465 30.41 -43.81 18.61
C LEU A 465 30.50 -45.27 19.10
N VAL A 466 31.15 -45.49 20.25
CA VAL A 466 31.19 -46.79 20.93
C VAL A 466 29.79 -47.19 21.44
N LEU A 467 29.01 -46.24 21.96
CA LEU A 467 27.64 -46.51 22.41
C LEU A 467 26.71 -46.87 21.23
N GLN A 468 26.82 -46.17 20.11
CA GLN A 468 26.05 -46.42 18.90
C GLN A 468 26.35 -47.81 18.33
N GLN A 469 27.64 -48.18 18.26
CA GLN A 469 28.06 -49.51 17.82
C GLN A 469 27.51 -50.63 18.72
N LYS A 470 27.46 -50.41 20.03
CA LYS A 470 26.84 -51.36 20.98
C LYS A 470 25.33 -51.46 20.77
N VAL A 471 24.63 -50.35 20.58
CA VAL A 471 23.17 -50.34 20.35
C VAL A 471 22.80 -51.00 19.02
N ASP A 472 23.58 -50.75 17.97
CA ASP A 472 23.38 -51.37 16.66
C ASP A 472 23.68 -52.87 16.68
N ALA A 473 24.71 -53.31 17.41
CA ALA A 473 24.99 -54.72 17.62
C ALA A 473 23.85 -55.44 18.38
N VAL A 474 23.28 -54.80 19.41
CA VAL A 474 22.13 -55.36 20.15
C VAL A 474 20.86 -55.41 19.29
N LYS A 475 20.62 -54.40 18.45
CA LYS A 475 19.48 -54.40 17.51
C LYS A 475 19.63 -55.47 16.43
N GLN A 476 20.85 -55.69 15.92
CA GLN A 476 21.13 -56.75 14.96
C GLN A 476 20.97 -58.13 15.60
N ALA A 477 21.48 -58.34 16.82
CA ALA A 477 21.29 -59.58 17.56
C ALA A 477 19.80 -59.90 17.79
N ARG A 478 19.00 -58.92 18.24
CA ARG A 478 17.53 -59.10 18.37
C ARG A 478 16.83 -59.40 17.04
N ARG A 479 17.28 -58.79 15.95
CA ARG A 479 16.72 -59.04 14.62
C ARG A 479 17.10 -60.45 14.12
N GLN A 480 18.26 -60.94 14.50
CA GLN A 480 18.71 -62.31 14.22
C GLN A 480 17.91 -63.33 15.05
N GLU A 481 17.71 -63.07 16.35
CA GLU A 481 16.88 -63.92 17.23
C GLU A 481 15.42 -64.01 16.75
N MET A 482 14.84 -62.92 16.22
CA MET A 482 13.50 -62.95 15.62
C MET A 482 13.44 -63.73 14.29
N ILE A 483 14.57 -63.93 13.61
CA ILE A 483 14.62 -64.71 12.36
C ILE A 483 14.83 -66.19 12.67
N ASP A 484 15.57 -66.51 13.74
CA ASP A 484 15.81 -67.90 14.16
C ASP A 484 14.58 -68.54 14.86
N ASP A 485 13.67 -67.75 15.46
CA ASP A 485 12.43 -68.26 16.08
C ASP A 485 11.33 -68.64 15.06
N ASP A 486 11.43 -68.20 13.80
CA ASP A 486 10.45 -68.53 12.73
C ASP A 486 10.79 -69.84 11.97
N ASP A 487 11.87 -70.55 12.35
CA ASP A 487 12.34 -71.78 11.69
C ASP A 487 11.91 -73.10 12.39
N PHE A 488 10.89 -73.07 13.26
CA PHE A 488 10.30 -74.27 13.86
C PHE A 488 9.21 -74.92 12.98
N ASP A 489 9.60 -76.04 12.35
CA ASP A 489 8.83 -77.19 11.85
C ASP A 489 7.64 -76.98 10.87
N VAL A 490 7.93 -77.11 9.56
CA VAL A 490 6.92 -77.26 8.48
C VAL A 490 6.77 -78.72 8.01
N GLU A 491 7.22 -79.73 8.77
CA GLU A 491 7.20 -81.13 8.31
C GLU A 491 6.06 -82.04 8.83
N ASP A 492 4.99 -81.52 9.46
CA ASP A 492 3.88 -82.41 9.92
C ASP A 492 2.44 -82.00 9.60
N LEU A 493 2.21 -81.20 8.54
CA LEU A 493 0.84 -80.87 8.07
C LEU A 493 0.46 -81.51 6.71
N GLY A 494 1.21 -82.52 6.28
CA GLY A 494 1.02 -83.19 4.99
C GLY A 494 0.07 -84.39 4.98
N ASN A 495 -0.65 -84.70 6.07
CA ASN A 495 -1.48 -85.91 6.11
C ASN A 495 -2.75 -85.76 6.97
N MET A 496 -3.78 -85.10 6.42
CA MET A 496 -5.16 -85.54 6.61
C MET A 496 -6.05 -85.09 5.45
N LYS A 497 -6.46 -86.09 4.65
CA LYS A 497 -7.46 -85.98 3.58
C LYS A 497 -8.87 -85.72 4.14
N SER A 498 -9.64 -84.96 3.36
CA SER A 498 -11.04 -85.25 2.95
C SER A 498 -12.12 -85.40 4.03
N ALA A 499 -13.05 -84.43 4.10
CA ALA A 499 -14.50 -84.67 4.09
C ALA A 499 -15.26 -83.33 3.97
N GLY A 500 -16.22 -83.26 3.02
CA GLY A 500 -17.46 -82.43 3.00
C GLY A 500 -17.35 -80.92 3.27
N ASP A 501 -18.03 -80.02 2.57
CA ASP A 501 -19.39 -80.12 2.06
C ASP A 501 -19.64 -78.98 1.07
N SER A 502 -20.52 -79.23 0.11
CA SER A 502 -21.00 -78.29 -0.90
C SER A 502 -21.83 -77.16 -0.28
N VAL A 503 -21.51 -75.91 -0.62
CA VAL A 503 -22.40 -74.77 -0.39
C VAL A 503 -23.24 -74.58 -1.64
N GLU A 504 -24.53 -74.90 -1.51
CA GLU A 504 -25.58 -74.56 -2.49
C GLU A 504 -25.76 -73.05 -2.57
N VAL A 505 -25.87 -72.56 -3.80
CA VAL A 505 -26.23 -71.19 -4.16
C VAL A 505 -27.76 -71.15 -4.24
N ASP A 506 -28.40 -70.39 -3.35
CA ASP A 506 -29.83 -70.06 -3.46
C ASP A 506 -29.94 -68.63 -4.02
N ASP A 507 -30.31 -68.56 -5.29
CA ASP A 507 -30.60 -67.33 -6.03
C ASP A 507 -32.13 -67.27 -6.17
N GLY A 508 -32.78 -66.64 -5.17
CA GLY A 508 -34.22 -66.48 -5.11
C GLY A 508 -34.67 -65.24 -5.87
N SER A 509 -35.32 -65.46 -7.02
CA SER A 509 -36.10 -64.48 -7.75
C SER A 509 -37.52 -64.31 -7.17
N ASP A 510 -38.07 -63.12 -7.43
CA ASP A 510 -39.48 -62.79 -7.65
C ASP A 510 -40.35 -62.19 -6.50
N GLU A 511 -40.82 -60.97 -6.84
CA GLU A 511 -42.16 -60.39 -6.68
C GLU A 511 -42.68 -59.98 -5.28
N ASP A 512 -42.70 -58.67 -5.03
CA ASP A 512 -43.92 -57.81 -5.10
C ASP A 512 -43.58 -56.30 -5.11
#